data_AF-A0A0Q4MFK9-F1
#
_entry.id   AF-A0A0Q4MFK9-F1
#
_cell.length_a   1.000
_cell.length_b   1.000
_cell.length_c   1.000
_cell.angle_alpha   90.00
_cell.angle_beta   90.00
_cell.angle_gamma   90.00
#
_symmetry.space_group_name_H-M   'P 1'
#
loop_
_entity.id
_entity.type
_entity.pdbx_description
1 polymer ?
#
loop_
_entity_poly.entity_id
_entity_poly.type
_entity_poly.pdbx_seq_one_letter_code
_entity_poly.pdbx_strand_id
1 'polypeptide(L)'
;MGVKVKGVKQVANNINHLIDSFEGRRTVRAIYSALYYIGIESAVKVPVDTSTLLNSQFRDVTTLGTRIIGKIGYSVKYAAAVHEAKGIHLGTKTPRPVKPGQKPGSRGNIWDKTGEPKFLEKPAEDARAKIHEIIAREMSL
;
A
#
# COMPACT_ATOMS: atom_id res chain seq x y z
N MET A 1 8.10 -43.58 10.97
CA MET A 1 8.30 -43.54 9.50
C MET A 1 7.66 -42.26 8.97
N GLY A 2 8.46 -41.31 8.49
CA GLY A 2 7.94 -40.05 7.91
C GLY A 2 7.37 -40.31 6.52
N VAL A 3 6.09 -39.97 6.32
CA VAL A 3 5.43 -40.11 5.02
C VAL A 3 6.08 -39.13 4.04
N LYS A 4 6.83 -39.64 3.05
CA LYS A 4 7.30 -38.83 1.91
C LYS A 4 6.08 -38.47 1.06
N VAL A 5 5.57 -37.25 1.23
CA VAL A 5 4.50 -36.71 0.39
C VAL A 5 5.05 -36.55 -1.04
N LYS A 6 4.70 -37.48 -1.93
CA LYS A 6 5.01 -37.38 -3.36
C LYS A 6 4.14 -36.27 -3.95
N GLY A 7 4.75 -35.28 -4.62
CA GLY A 7 4.04 -34.19 -5.29
C GLY A 7 4.47 -32.78 -4.90
N VAL A 8 5.06 -32.57 -3.71
CA VAL A 8 5.49 -31.22 -3.27
C VAL A 8 6.52 -30.60 -4.23
N LYS A 9 7.49 -31.38 -4.69
CA LYS A 9 8.46 -30.94 -5.73
C LYS A 9 7.79 -30.61 -7.07
N GLN A 10 6.75 -31.35 -7.44
CA GLN A 10 6.05 -31.17 -8.73
C GLN A 10 5.14 -29.94 -8.69
N VAL A 11 4.48 -29.69 -7.56
CA VAL A 11 3.73 -28.45 -7.29
C VAL A 11 4.67 -27.26 -7.27
N ALA A 12 5.82 -27.34 -6.58
CA ALA A 12 6.82 -26.29 -6.57
C ALA A 12 7.38 -26.01 -7.99
N ASN A 13 7.69 -27.05 -8.76
CA ASN A 13 8.16 -26.88 -10.13
C ASN A 13 7.10 -26.28 -11.06
N ASN A 14 5.82 -26.67 -10.93
CA ASN A 14 4.74 -26.08 -11.71
C ASN A 14 4.47 -24.62 -11.33
N ILE A 15 4.59 -24.27 -10.04
CA ILE A 15 4.51 -22.89 -9.57
C ILE A 15 5.68 -22.07 -10.14
N ASN A 16 6.90 -22.61 -10.08
CA ASN A 16 8.07 -21.97 -10.68
C ASN A 16 7.88 -21.78 -12.19
N HIS A 17 7.40 -22.80 -12.92
CA HIS A 17 7.10 -22.67 -14.35
C HIS A 17 5.99 -21.66 -14.66
N LEU A 18 4.97 -21.52 -13.80
CA LEU A 18 3.94 -20.50 -13.94
C LEU A 18 4.50 -19.09 -13.71
N ILE A 19 5.35 -18.92 -12.69
CA ILE A 19 6.03 -17.64 -12.42
C ILE A 19 7.02 -17.30 -13.55
N ASP A 20 7.75 -18.30 -14.05
CA ASP A 20 8.74 -18.17 -15.13
C ASP A 20 8.07 -17.98 -16.51
N SER A 21 6.81 -18.38 -16.64
CA SER A 21 6.01 -18.13 -17.85
C SER A 21 5.93 -16.63 -18.14
N PHE A 22 5.83 -16.29 -19.42
CA PHE A 22 5.67 -14.90 -19.84
C PHE A 22 4.43 -14.24 -19.20
N GLU A 23 3.34 -14.99 -19.06
CA GLU A 23 2.12 -14.53 -18.40
C GLU A 23 2.31 -14.30 -16.89
N GLY A 24 3.05 -15.16 -16.20
CA GLY A 24 3.39 -14.98 -14.78
C GLY A 24 4.20 -13.71 -14.53
N ARG A 25 5.26 -13.50 -15.32
CA ARG A 25 6.08 -12.28 -15.23
C ARG A 25 5.29 -11.01 -15.52
N ARG A 26 4.44 -11.03 -16.55
CA ARG A 26 3.53 -9.92 -16.89
C ARG A 26 2.54 -9.62 -15.76
N THR A 27 1.97 -10.66 -15.16
CA THR A 27 1.01 -10.51 -14.06
C THR A 27 1.65 -9.94 -12.80
N VAL A 28 2.84 -10.42 -12.41
CA VAL A 28 3.59 -9.87 -11.28
C VAL A 28 3.93 -8.40 -11.52
N ARG A 29 4.40 -8.06 -12.73
CA ARG A 29 4.70 -6.67 -13.11
C ARG A 29 3.44 -5.80 -13.08
N ALA A 30 2.32 -6.27 -13.62
CA ALA A 30 1.04 -5.58 -13.59
C ALA A 30 0.60 -5.24 -12.16
N ILE A 31 0.71 -6.21 -11.24
CA ILE A 31 0.38 -6.01 -9.83
C ILE A 31 1.33 -5.00 -9.19
N TYR A 32 2.64 -5.11 -9.40
CA TYR A 32 3.60 -4.12 -8.89
C TYR A 32 3.32 -2.71 -9.40
N SER A 33 3.02 -2.55 -10.69
CA SER A 33 2.69 -1.25 -11.29
C SER A 33 1.39 -0.67 -10.70
N ALA A 34 0.37 -1.50 -10.52
CA ALA A 34 -0.88 -1.09 -9.88
C ALA A 34 -0.67 -0.66 -8.41
N LEU A 35 0.06 -1.47 -7.63
CA LEU A 35 0.38 -1.15 -6.24
C LEU A 35 1.24 0.11 -6.13
N TYR A 36 2.18 0.32 -7.06
CA TYR A 36 2.98 1.54 -7.09
C TYR A 36 2.11 2.78 -7.29
N TYR A 37 1.16 2.72 -8.24
CA TYR A 37 0.24 3.82 -8.50
C TYR A 37 -0.64 4.12 -7.28
N ILE A 38 -1.25 3.09 -6.67
CA ILE A 38 -2.02 3.25 -5.43
C ILE A 38 -1.15 3.86 -4.33
N GLY A 39 0.12 3.44 -4.22
CA GLY A 39 1.06 3.95 -3.24
C GLY A 39 1.38 5.42 -3.41
N ILE A 40 1.54 5.88 -4.65
CA ILE A 40 1.73 7.31 -4.97
C ILE A 40 0.50 8.11 -4.55
N GLU A 41 -0.67 7.70 -5.02
CA GLU A 41 -1.93 8.40 -4.73
C GLU A 41 -2.22 8.42 -3.22
N SER A 42 -1.92 7.33 -2.53
CA SER A 42 -2.01 7.24 -1.08
C SER A 42 -1.03 8.16 -0.36
N ALA A 43 0.24 8.19 -0.80
CA ALA A 43 1.28 9.03 -0.22
C ALA A 43 0.93 10.53 -0.24
N VAL A 44 0.22 10.99 -1.27
CA VAL A 44 -0.26 12.38 -1.36
C VAL A 44 -1.25 12.69 -0.25
N LYS A 45 -2.06 11.70 0.18
CA LYS A 45 -3.16 11.91 1.15
C LYS A 45 -2.78 11.60 2.60
N VAL A 46 -1.55 11.17 2.85
CA VAL A 46 -1.07 10.82 4.20
C VAL A 46 -0.78 12.09 5.01
N PRO A 47 -1.27 12.20 6.26
CA PRO A 47 -0.87 13.31 7.13
C PRO A 47 0.61 13.20 7.53
N VAL A 48 1.35 14.30 7.37
CA VAL A 48 2.79 14.36 7.65
C VAL A 48 3.08 15.19 8.91
N ASP A 49 3.71 14.55 9.90
CA ASP A 49 4.35 15.22 11.05
C ASP A 49 5.87 15.08 10.97
N THR A 50 6.38 13.87 11.18
CA THR A 50 7.82 13.53 11.06
C THR A 50 8.13 12.65 9.85
N SER A 51 7.21 12.56 8.90
CA SER A 51 7.24 11.62 7.75
C SER A 51 7.30 10.13 8.11
N THR A 52 7.25 9.77 9.39
CA THR A 52 7.34 8.36 9.84
C THR A 52 6.21 7.51 9.25
N LEU A 53 4.98 8.03 9.22
CA LEU A 53 3.86 7.32 8.59
C LEU A 53 4.10 7.15 7.09
N LEU A 54 4.39 8.23 6.37
CA LEU A 54 4.67 8.21 4.93
C LEU A 54 5.78 7.20 4.56
N ASN A 55 6.91 7.25 5.28
CA ASN A 55 8.07 6.40 5.03
C ASN A 55 7.87 4.94 5.44
N SER A 56 6.79 4.63 6.15
CA SER A 56 6.45 3.27 6.55
C SER A 56 5.64 2.50 5.49
N GLN A 57 5.38 3.13 4.33
CA GLN A 57 4.67 2.50 3.23
C GLN A 57 5.42 1.27 2.73
N PHE A 58 4.72 0.15 2.57
CA PHE A 58 5.27 -1.07 2.00
C PHE A 58 4.37 -1.57 0.88
N ARG A 59 4.97 -2.30 -0.05
CA ARG A 59 4.30 -3.05 -1.11
C ARG A 59 4.89 -4.44 -1.11
N ASP A 60 4.04 -5.45 -1.15
CA ASP A 60 4.43 -6.85 -1.13
C ASP A 60 3.60 -7.60 -2.16
N VAL A 61 4.26 -8.46 -2.94
CA VAL A 61 3.61 -9.31 -3.93
C VAL A 61 4.03 -10.74 -3.63
N THR A 62 3.06 -11.54 -3.20
CA THR A 62 3.28 -12.94 -2.85
C THR A 62 2.53 -13.83 -3.83
N THR A 63 3.19 -14.88 -4.30
CA THR A 63 2.56 -15.93 -5.12
C THR A 63 2.23 -17.14 -4.24
N LEU A 64 0.95 -17.52 -4.20
CA LEU A 64 0.41 -18.67 -3.50
C LEU A 64 -0.18 -19.63 -4.53
N GLY A 65 0.63 -20.59 -4.99
CA GLY A 65 0.20 -21.51 -6.04
C GLY A 65 -0.02 -20.77 -7.36
N THR A 66 -1.25 -20.83 -7.87
CA THR A 66 -1.70 -20.12 -9.09
C THR A 66 -2.23 -18.71 -8.81
N ARG A 67 -2.28 -18.29 -7.54
CA ARG A 67 -2.82 -16.98 -7.14
C ARG A 67 -1.68 -16.02 -6.82
N ILE A 68 -1.70 -14.86 -7.44
CA ILE A 68 -0.79 -13.76 -7.07
C ILE A 68 -1.59 -12.76 -6.22
N ILE A 69 -1.05 -12.41 -5.06
CA ILE A 69 -1.65 -11.47 -4.12
C ILE A 69 -0.73 -10.27 -3.97
N GLY A 70 -1.23 -9.10 -4.34
CA GLY A 70 -0.61 -7.81 -4.02
C GLY A 70 -1.13 -7.24 -2.71
N LYS A 71 -0.23 -6.70 -1.89
CA LYS A 71 -0.53 -5.99 -0.65
C LYS A 71 0.17 -4.64 -0.67
N ILE A 72 -0.51 -3.62 -0.19
CA ILE A 72 0.06 -2.32 0.10
C ILE A 72 -0.47 -1.84 1.44
N GLY A 73 0.35 -1.13 2.19
CA GLY A 73 -0.07 -0.55 3.45
C GLY A 73 1.04 0.23 4.12
N TYR A 74 0.83 0.51 5.41
CA TYR A 74 1.77 1.24 6.26
C TYR A 74 2.11 0.40 7.47
N SER A 75 3.39 0.27 7.76
CA SER A 75 3.90 -0.67 8.78
C SER A 75 3.85 -0.12 10.22
N VAL A 76 3.65 1.18 10.40
CA VAL A 76 3.56 1.77 11.74
C VAL A 76 2.25 1.40 12.44
N LYS A 77 2.33 1.03 13.73
CA LYS A 77 1.19 0.55 14.52
C LYS A 77 0.00 1.51 14.56
N TYR A 78 0.27 2.81 14.57
CA TYR A 78 -0.78 3.83 14.63
C TYR A 78 -1.43 4.13 13.27
N ALA A 79 -0.95 3.54 12.16
CA ALA A 79 -1.47 3.82 10.82
C ALA A 79 -2.97 3.57 10.71
N ALA A 80 -3.46 2.44 11.24
CA ALA A 80 -4.88 2.09 11.21
C ALA A 80 -5.75 3.11 11.97
N ALA A 81 -5.30 3.52 13.16
CA ALA A 81 -6.02 4.51 13.97
C ALA A 81 -6.09 5.88 13.29
N VAL A 82 -5.02 6.30 12.61
CA VAL A 82 -5.03 7.53 11.82
C VAL A 82 -5.91 7.35 10.59
N HIS A 83 -5.82 6.22 9.89
CA HIS A 83 -6.61 5.95 8.70
C HIS A 83 -8.12 5.99 8.97
N GLU A 84 -8.57 5.42 10.08
CA GLU A 84 -9.99 5.37 10.50
C GLU A 84 -10.47 6.60 11.27
N ALA A 85 -9.61 7.60 11.49
CA ALA A 85 -9.99 8.78 12.26
C ALA A 85 -11.13 9.55 11.56
N LYS A 86 -12.08 10.09 12.34
CA LYS A 86 -13.25 10.81 11.81
C LYS A 86 -12.95 12.11 11.04
N GLY A 87 -11.69 12.53 10.96
CA GLY A 87 -11.31 13.77 10.27
C GLY A 87 -11.85 15.05 10.90
N ILE A 88 -12.17 15.05 12.20
CA ILE A 88 -12.79 16.20 12.90
C ILE A 88 -11.98 17.50 12.75
N HIS A 89 -10.66 17.40 12.63
CA HIS A 89 -9.75 18.54 12.48
C HIS A 89 -9.30 18.77 11.03
N LEU A 90 -9.97 18.15 10.04
CA LEU A 90 -9.65 18.33 8.64
C LEU A 90 -10.03 19.76 8.20
N GLY A 91 -9.06 20.50 7.67
CA GLY A 91 -9.28 21.88 7.20
C GLY A 91 -9.47 22.94 8.30
N THR A 92 -9.55 22.54 9.58
CA THR A 92 -9.81 23.46 10.71
C THR A 92 -8.58 24.26 11.14
N LYS A 93 -7.40 23.96 10.58
CA LYS A 93 -6.10 24.54 10.97
C LYS A 93 -5.81 24.39 12.47
N THR A 94 -6.29 23.31 13.10
CA THR A 94 -6.04 23.01 14.51
C THR A 94 -4.55 22.65 14.71
N PRO A 95 -3.79 23.40 15.55
CA PRO A 95 -2.40 23.09 15.82
C PRO A 95 -2.24 21.73 16.49
N ARG A 96 -1.18 20.99 16.14
CA ARG A 96 -0.85 19.74 16.84
C ARG A 96 -0.42 20.02 18.28
N PRO A 97 -0.75 19.13 19.23
CA PRO A 97 -0.20 19.18 20.58
C PRO A 97 1.33 19.15 20.56
N VAL A 98 1.94 20.01 21.38
CA VAL A 98 3.38 20.13 21.55
C VAL A 98 3.78 19.67 22.95
N LYS A 99 5.02 19.22 23.12
CA LYS A 99 5.54 18.86 24.45
C LYS A 99 5.76 20.13 25.28
N PRO A 100 5.77 20.04 26.63
CA PRO A 100 6.19 21.16 27.48
C PRO A 100 7.55 21.71 27.04
N GLY A 101 7.65 23.04 26.92
CA GLY A 101 8.85 23.74 26.43
C GLY A 101 8.97 23.90 24.91
N GLN A 102 8.06 23.32 24.11
CA GLN A 102 8.01 23.55 22.66
C GLN A 102 7.06 24.71 22.31
N LYS A 103 7.41 25.49 21.28
CA LYS A 103 6.57 26.61 20.82
C LYS A 103 5.23 26.09 20.26
N PRO A 104 4.07 26.61 20.70
CA PRO A 104 2.78 26.27 20.10
C PRO A 104 2.79 26.44 18.58
N GLY A 105 2.25 25.46 17.85
CA GLY A 105 2.22 25.45 16.39
C GLY A 105 3.52 25.00 15.70
N SER A 106 4.60 24.73 16.43
CA SER A 106 5.88 24.28 15.83
C SER A 106 5.79 22.93 15.11
N ARG A 107 4.74 22.14 15.35
CA ARG A 107 4.49 20.81 14.77
C ARG A 107 3.48 20.84 13.62
N GLY A 108 3.09 22.03 13.17
CA GLY A 108 2.06 22.21 12.15
C GLY A 108 0.65 21.86 12.65
N ASN A 109 -0.29 21.74 11.72
CA ASN A 109 -1.69 21.45 12.01
C ASN A 109 -2.00 19.95 11.88
N ILE A 110 -3.04 19.50 12.60
CA ILE A 110 -3.61 18.18 12.39
C ILE A 110 -4.17 18.14 10.95
N TRP A 111 -3.94 17.06 10.21
CA TRP A 111 -4.35 16.92 8.81
C TRP A 111 -3.80 18.01 7.86
N ASP A 112 -2.64 18.58 8.19
CA ASP A 112 -1.92 19.57 7.38
C ASP A 112 -1.69 19.13 5.91
N LYS A 113 -1.59 20.15 5.03
CA LYS A 113 -1.34 20.11 3.57
C LYS A 113 -2.40 19.38 2.76
N THR A 114 -2.38 18.07 2.82
CA THR A 114 -3.14 17.14 1.96
C THR A 114 -3.62 15.91 2.74
N GLY A 115 -3.31 15.85 4.05
CA GLY A 115 -3.67 14.72 4.89
C GLY A 115 -5.18 14.56 5.02
N GLU A 116 -5.71 13.38 4.73
CA GLU A 116 -7.11 13.05 5.01
C GLU A 116 -7.28 11.66 5.62
N PRO A 117 -8.38 11.40 6.35
CA PRO A 117 -8.77 10.04 6.69
C PRO A 117 -8.96 9.18 5.44
N LYS A 118 -8.89 7.86 5.62
CA LYS A 118 -9.05 6.89 4.55
C LYS A 118 -8.03 7.08 3.41
N PHE A 119 -6.84 7.60 3.74
CA PHE A 119 -5.75 7.92 2.81
C PHE A 119 -5.18 6.74 1.99
N LEU A 120 -5.62 5.50 2.23
CA LEU A 120 -5.26 4.34 1.41
C LEU A 120 -6.47 3.82 0.60
N GLU A 121 -7.67 3.91 1.18
CA GLU A 121 -8.91 3.41 0.60
C GLU A 121 -9.40 4.36 -0.49
N LYS A 122 -9.63 5.64 -0.17
CA LYS A 122 -10.11 6.62 -1.15
C LYS A 122 -9.22 6.69 -2.40
N PRO A 123 -7.87 6.79 -2.28
CA PRO A 123 -7.02 6.84 -3.47
C PRO A 123 -7.08 5.56 -4.30
N ALA A 124 -7.24 4.40 -3.67
CA ALA A 124 -7.40 3.14 -4.40
C ALA A 124 -8.75 3.07 -5.13
N GLU A 125 -9.81 3.64 -4.56
CA GLU A 125 -11.13 3.74 -5.19
C GLU A 125 -11.13 4.74 -6.36
N ASP A 126 -10.59 5.94 -6.13
CA ASP A 126 -10.47 7.01 -7.12
C ASP A 126 -9.61 6.54 -8.32
N ALA A 127 -8.57 5.74 -8.05
CA ALA A 127 -7.63 5.23 -9.04
C ALA A 127 -8.13 4.01 -9.84
N ARG A 128 -9.32 3.45 -9.57
CA ARG A 128 -9.76 2.16 -10.14
C ARG A 128 -9.60 2.09 -11.67
N ALA A 129 -10.12 3.08 -12.39
CA ALA A 129 -10.02 3.11 -13.85
C ALA A 129 -8.57 3.13 -14.33
N LYS A 130 -7.70 3.92 -13.68
CA LYS A 130 -6.29 4.01 -14.03
C LYS A 130 -5.52 2.73 -13.71
N ILE A 131 -5.86 2.06 -12.61
CA ILE A 131 -5.30 0.75 -12.25
C ILE A 131 -5.64 -0.28 -13.32
N HIS A 132 -6.88 -0.31 -13.81
CA HIS A 132 -7.27 -1.21 -14.91
C HIS A 132 -6.48 -0.95 -16.19
N GLU A 133 -6.28 0.32 -16.56
CA GLU A 133 -5.45 0.71 -17.71
C GLU A 133 -3.99 0.25 -17.55
N ILE A 134 -3.41 0.47 -16.36
CA ILE A 134 -2.05 0.04 -16.04
C ILE A 134 -1.93 -1.47 -16.18
N ILE A 135 -2.86 -2.25 -15.59
CA ILE A 135 -2.83 -3.71 -15.67
C ILE A 135 -2.95 -4.17 -17.12
N ALA A 136 -3.91 -3.63 -17.88
CA ALA A 136 -4.10 -4.01 -19.29
C ALA A 136 -2.83 -3.75 -20.13
N ARG A 137 -2.18 -2.61 -19.91
CA ARG A 137 -0.91 -2.26 -20.56
C ARG A 137 0.21 -3.22 -20.18
N GLU A 138 0.36 -3.57 -18.91
CA GLU A 138 1.43 -4.45 -18.46
C GLU A 138 1.25 -5.89 -18.95
N MET A 139 0.00 -6.32 -19.18
CA MET A 139 -0.33 -7.65 -19.71
C MET A 139 -0.10 -7.77 -21.22
N SER A 140 -0.10 -6.67 -21.97
CA SER A 140 0.16 -6.69 -23.42
C SER A 140 1.65 -6.67 -23.79
N LEU A 141 2.53 -6.32 -22.85
CA LEU A 141 4.00 -6.24 -22.99
C LEU A 141 4.72 -7.59 -22.83
#